data_AF-A0AAV8E3D1-F1
#
_entry.id   AF-A0AAV8E3D1-F1
#
_cell.length_a   1.000
_cell.length_b   1.000
_cell.length_c   1.000
_cell.angle_alpha   90.00
_cell.angle_beta   90.00
_cell.angle_gamma   90.00
#
_symmetry.space_group_name_H-M   'P 1'
#
loop_
_entity.id
_entity.type
_entity.pdbx_description
1 polymer ?
#
loop_
_entity_poly.entity_id
_entity_poly.type
_entity_poly.pdbx_seq_one_letter_code
_entity_poly.pdbx_strand_id
1 'polypeptide(L)'
;MKISWFRLFEIIPSAAKRSSFLRDSSLLLEKNPKLKAHAMGVFVMTCEAATQLRKTGKVDVGANTSIKHLASVHFKAGIADVHFEFSCFRF
;
A
#
# COMPACT_ATOMS: atom_id res chain seq x y z
N MET A 1 6.56 17.50 -7.45
CA MET A 1 5.83 17.41 -6.17
C MET A 1 6.05 15.99 -5.61
N LYS A 2 6.86 15.81 -4.56
CA LYS A 2 7.13 14.48 -3.97
C LYS A 2 6.01 14.13 -2.99
N ILE A 3 5.02 13.35 -3.43
CA ILE A 3 4.13 12.66 -2.48
C ILE A 3 4.89 11.42 -2.02
N SER A 4 5.49 11.54 -0.83
CA SER A 4 6.22 10.46 -0.18
C SER A 4 5.23 9.48 0.43
N TRP A 5 5.42 8.18 0.22
CA TRP A 5 4.71 7.11 0.93
C TRP A 5 4.72 7.31 2.46
N PHE A 6 5.75 7.98 3.00
CA PHE A 6 5.88 8.30 4.41
C PHE A 6 4.88 9.38 4.88
N ARG A 7 4.38 10.25 3.98
CA ARG A 7 3.38 11.28 4.33
C ARG A 7 2.09 10.67 4.89
N LEU A 8 1.73 9.44 4.51
CA LEU A 8 0.57 8.75 5.07
C LEU A 8 0.65 8.69 6.60
N PHE A 9 1.84 8.40 7.15
CA PHE A 9 2.04 8.29 8.59
C PHE A 9 2.21 9.63 9.28
N GLU A 10 2.62 10.67 8.55
CA GLU A 10 2.65 12.05 9.06
C GLU A 10 1.24 12.63 9.19
N ILE A 11 0.37 12.38 8.21
CA ILE A 11 -1.01 12.90 8.16
C ILE A 11 -1.94 12.03 9.02
N ILE A 12 -1.73 10.71 9.00
CA ILE A 12 -2.53 9.73 9.74
C ILE A 12 -1.59 8.86 10.58
N PRO A 13 -1.14 9.33 11.75
CA PRO A 13 -0.29 8.54 12.65
C PRO A 13 -0.94 7.21 13.07
N SER A 14 -2.28 7.15 13.09
CA SER A 14 -3.03 5.92 13.38
C SER A 14 -2.85 4.85 12.29
N ALA A 15 -2.50 5.21 11.05
CA ALA A 15 -2.21 4.26 9.98
C ALA A 15 -0.97 3.41 10.28
N ALA A 16 0.03 3.97 10.99
CA ALA A 16 1.21 3.23 11.41
C ALA A 16 0.85 2.07 12.36
N LYS A 17 -0.13 2.29 13.24
CA LYS A 17 -0.60 1.27 14.20
C LYS A 17 -1.38 0.13 13.52
N ARG A 18 -1.91 0.36 12.31
CA ARG A 18 -2.64 -0.62 11.50
C ARG A 18 -1.69 -1.58 10.78
N SER A 19 -0.48 -1.13 10.45
CA SER A 19 0.58 -1.96 9.87
C SER A 19 1.28 -2.76 10.97
N SER A 20 1.14 -4.09 10.95
CA SER A 20 1.78 -4.99 11.92
C SER A 20 3.31 -4.84 11.99
N PHE A 21 3.95 -4.41 10.91
CA PHE A 21 5.39 -4.19 10.83
C PHE A 21 5.85 -2.79 11.26
N LEU A 22 4.92 -1.89 11.59
CA LEU A 22 5.20 -0.55 12.14
C LEU A 22 4.72 -0.39 13.57
N ARG A 23 3.66 -1.11 13.98
CA ARG A 23 3.02 -0.99 15.30
C ARG A 23 4.01 -0.97 16.48
N ASP A 24 5.00 -1.85 16.44
CA ASP A 24 5.99 -2.03 17.51
C ASP A 24 7.42 -1.70 17.06
N SER A 25 7.57 -1.01 15.91
CA SER A 25 8.89 -0.71 15.36
C SER A 25 9.46 0.57 15.97
N SER A 26 10.67 0.46 16.56
CA SER A 26 11.47 1.62 16.96
C SER A 26 12.30 2.21 15.81
N LEU A 27 12.24 1.60 14.62
CA LEU A 27 12.95 2.08 13.45
C LEU A 27 12.26 3.32 12.88
N LEU A 28 13.06 4.28 12.44
CA LEU A 28 12.59 5.36 11.58
C LEU A 28 11.90 4.75 10.34
N LEU A 29 10.78 5.33 9.91
CA LEU A 29 9.98 4.83 8.79
C LEU A 29 10.83 4.54 7.55
N GLU A 30 11.73 5.46 7.19
CA GLU A 30 12.63 5.32 6.03
C GLU A 30 13.61 4.14 6.13
N LYS A 31 13.93 3.69 7.34
CA LYS A 31 14.86 2.59 7.61
C LYS A 31 14.15 1.25 7.79
N ASN A 32 12.82 1.21 7.79
CA ASN A 32 12.08 -0.03 7.98
C ASN A 32 12.03 -0.85 6.67
N PRO A 33 12.72 -2.00 6.58
CA PRO A 33 12.81 -2.77 5.34
C PRO A 33 11.45 -3.36 4.91
N LYS A 34 10.57 -3.68 5.87
CA LYS A 34 9.21 -4.19 5.58
C LYS A 34 8.34 -3.10 4.98
N LEU A 35 8.47 -1.87 5.48
CA LEU A 35 7.77 -0.72 4.90
C LEU A 35 8.24 -0.43 3.47
N LYS A 36 9.56 -0.49 3.21
CA LYS A 36 10.11 -0.35 1.87
C LYS A 36 9.59 -1.42 0.91
N ALA A 37 9.61 -2.69 1.33
CA ALA A 37 9.10 -3.80 0.53
C ALA A 37 7.59 -3.64 0.22
N HIS A 38 6.79 -3.23 1.21
CA HIS A 38 5.37 -2.99 1.01
C HIS A 38 5.12 -1.83 0.03
N ALA A 39 5.82 -0.70 0.17
CA ALA A 39 5.71 0.43 -0.76
C ALA A 39 6.08 0.04 -2.21
N MET A 40 7.15 -0.75 -2.38
CA MET A 40 7.53 -1.29 -3.69
C MET A 40 6.44 -2.21 -4.26
N GLY A 41 5.84 -3.07 -3.43
CA GLY A 41 4.73 -3.93 -3.85
C GLY A 41 3.52 -3.15 -4.34
N VAL A 42 3.10 -2.10 -3.62
CA VAL A 42 2.01 -1.21 -4.04
C VAL A 42 2.34 -0.53 -5.38
N PHE A 43 3.56 -0.03 -5.53
CA PHE A 43 4.00 0.64 -6.76
C PHE A 43 3.96 -0.30 -7.97
N VAL A 44 4.55 -1.50 -7.84
CA VAL A 44 4.57 -2.51 -8.92
C VAL A 44 3.15 -2.93 -9.30
N MET A 45 2.31 -3.29 -8.32
CA MET A 45 0.91 -3.68 -8.59
C MET A 45 0.12 -2.56 -9.27
N THR A 46 0.36 -1.29 -8.92
CA THR A 46 -0.29 -0.15 -9.56
C THR A 46 0.14 -0.01 -11.02
N CYS A 47 1.44 -0.14 -11.31
CA CYS A 47 1.97 -0.10 -12.68
C CYS A 47 1.48 -1.27 -13.54
N GLU A 48 1.38 -2.47 -12.95
CA GLU A 48 0.81 -3.64 -13.60
C GLU A 48 -0.68 -3.43 -13.90
N ALA A 49 -1.46 -2.94 -12.93
CA ALA A 49 -2.86 -2.61 -13.12
C ALA A 49 -3.07 -1.56 -14.23
N ALA A 50 -2.25 -0.51 -14.28
CA ALA A 50 -2.28 0.49 -15.35
C ALA A 50 -1.98 -0.13 -16.73
N THR A 51 -1.01 -1.03 -16.79
CA THR A 51 -0.66 -1.77 -18.01
C THR A 51 -1.82 -2.67 -18.48
N GLN A 52 -2.47 -3.35 -17.55
CA GLN A 52 -3.63 -4.20 -17.84
C GLN A 52 -4.83 -3.39 -18.31
N LEU A 53 -5.17 -2.31 -17.61
CA LEU A 53 -6.23 -1.38 -18.04
C LEU A 53 -6.01 -0.89 -19.47
N ARG A 54 -4.78 -0.50 -19.81
CA ARG A 54 -4.44 -0.08 -21.17
C ARG A 54 -4.61 -1.18 -22.21
N LYS A 55 -4.30 -2.43 -21.87
CA LYS A 55 -4.30 -3.56 -22.82
C LYS A 55 -5.65 -4.26 -22.95
N THR A 56 -6.39 -4.41 -21.85
CA THR A 56 -7.57 -5.29 -21.77
C THR A 56 -8.82 -4.58 -21.27
N GLY A 57 -8.71 -3.32 -20.80
CA GLY A 57 -9.81 -2.58 -20.20
C GLY A 57 -10.23 -3.04 -18.80
N LYS A 58 -9.51 -3.99 -18.20
CA LYS A 58 -9.82 -4.53 -16.87
C LYS A 58 -8.55 -4.83 -16.07
N VAL A 59 -8.68 -4.83 -14.74
CA VAL A 59 -7.62 -5.25 -13.82
C VAL A 59 -7.89 -6.67 -13.35
N ASP A 60 -6.89 -7.52 -13.50
CA ASP A 60 -6.77 -8.84 -12.93
C ASP A 60 -5.52 -8.87 -12.04
N VAL A 61 -5.72 -8.96 -10.73
CA VAL A 61 -4.62 -9.05 -9.76
C VAL A 61 -4.08 -10.46 -9.87
N GLY A 62 -2.98 -10.61 -10.62
CA GLY A 62 -2.53 -11.87 -11.23
C GLY A 62 -2.29 -13.07 -10.29
N ALA A 63 -1.80 -14.17 -10.87
CA ALA A 63 -1.79 -15.51 -10.27
C ALA A 63 -1.08 -15.64 -8.89
N ASN A 64 -0.14 -14.75 -8.55
CA ASN A 64 0.73 -14.91 -7.37
C ASN A 64 0.07 -14.49 -6.04
N THR A 65 -0.97 -13.65 -6.05
CA THR A 65 -1.71 -13.29 -4.83
C THR A 65 -3.13 -12.93 -5.19
N SER A 66 -4.11 -13.69 -4.68
CA SER A 66 -5.51 -13.39 -4.97
C SER A 66 -5.94 -12.06 -4.35
N ILE A 67 -6.77 -11.29 -5.07
CA ILE A 67 -7.42 -10.09 -4.55
C ILE A 67 -8.17 -10.37 -3.23
N LYS A 68 -8.71 -11.59 -3.08
CA LYS A 68 -9.37 -12.03 -1.83
C LYS A 68 -8.41 -12.08 -0.64
N HIS A 69 -7.18 -12.55 -0.85
CA HIS A 69 -6.16 -12.57 0.19
C HIS A 69 -5.77 -11.14 0.58
N LEU A 70 -5.49 -10.28 -0.40
CA LEU A 70 -5.19 -8.87 -0.16
C LEU A 70 -6.33 -8.19 0.62
N ALA A 71 -7.57 -8.34 0.17
CA ALA A 71 -8.74 -7.79 0.84
C ALA A 71 -8.85 -8.30 2.30
N SER A 72 -8.66 -9.60 2.54
CA SER A 72 -8.71 -10.18 3.89
C SER A 72 -7.65 -9.59 4.83
N VAL A 73 -6.41 -9.42 4.35
CA VAL A 73 -5.33 -8.84 5.15
C VAL A 73 -5.61 -7.37 5.49
N HIS A 74 -6.03 -6.58 4.51
CA HIS A 74 -6.36 -5.16 4.72
C HIS A 74 -7.58 -4.98 5.63
N PHE A 75 -8.61 -5.82 5.46
CA PHE A 75 -9.81 -5.82 6.31
C PHE A 75 -9.48 -6.15 7.78
N LYS A 76 -8.71 -7.22 8.03
CA LYS A 76 -8.27 -7.58 9.40
C LYS A 76 -7.40 -6.50 10.06
N ALA A 77 -6.63 -5.77 9.26
CA ALA A 77 -5.84 -4.65 9.75
C ALA A 77 -6.70 -3.41 10.06
N GLY A 78 -7.96 -3.34 9.61
CA GLY A 78 -8.84 -2.19 9.75
C GLY A 78 -8.48 -1.05 8.80
N ILE A 79 -7.94 -1.38 7.62
CA ILE A 79 -7.73 -0.44 6.53
C ILE A 79 -9.09 -0.14 5.90
N ALA A 80 -9.36 1.15 5.75
CA ALA A 80 -10.59 1.72 5.20
C ALA A 80 -10.27 2.74 4.10
N ASP A 81 -11.27 3.19 3.36
CA ASP A 81 -11.15 4.07 2.18
C ASP A 81 -10.20 5.26 2.40
N VAL A 82 -10.32 5.94 3.54
CA VAL A 82 -9.43 7.06 3.92
C VAL A 82 -7.94 6.71 3.82
N HIS A 83 -7.55 5.48 4.16
CA HIS A 83 -6.15 5.06 4.08
C HIS A 83 -5.69 4.87 2.63
N PHE A 84 -6.60 4.44 1.75
CA PHE A 84 -6.29 4.28 0.32
C PHE A 84 -6.10 5.64 -0.35
N GLU A 85 -6.92 6.64 -0.01
CA GLU A 85 -6.83 8.00 -0.57
C GLU A 85 -5.46 8.66 -0.35
N PHE A 86 -4.88 8.47 0.84
CA PHE A 86 -3.56 9.00 1.18
C PHE A 86 -2.39 8.09 0.76
N SER A 87 -2.66 6.85 0.35
CA SER A 87 -1.65 5.92 -0.17
C SER A 87 -1.43 6.03 -1.69
N CYS A 88 -2.33 6.76 -2.37
CA CYS A 88 -2.33 6.85 -3.82
C CYS A 88 -1.14 7.69 -4.32
N PHE A 89 -0.32 7.10 -5.19
CA PHE A 89 0.72 7.83 -5.92
C PHE A 89 0.04 8.70 -6.99
N ARG A 90 -0.09 10.00 -6.74
CA ARG A 90 -0.46 10.94 -7.81
C ARG A 90 0.78 11.20 -8.66
N PHE A 91 0.76 10.70 -9.89
CA PHE A 91 1.73 10.99 -10.94
C PHE A 91 1.40 12.32 -11.61
#